data_AF-A0A1R4GRB8-F1
#
_entry.id   AF-A0A1R4GRB8-F1
#
_cell.length_a   1.000
_cell.length_b   1.000
_cell.length_c   1.000
_cell.angle_alpha   90.00
_cell.angle_beta   90.00
_cell.angle_gamma   90.00
#
_symmetry.space_group_name_H-M   'P 1'
#
loop_
_entity.id
_entity.type
_entity.pdbx_description
1 polymer ?
#
loop_
_entity_poly.entity_id
_entity_poly.type
_entity_poly.pdbx_seq_one_letter_code
_entity_poly.pdbx_strand_id
1 'polypeptide(L)'
;MNKNLDNPKPKQDLRIYGYVGLAIIILYGAAYYLFPDTLPRGSFDIVIGVTLLVSELLKAFKGSDYYFLMMVFAAWITFNGLEEVLNLDRSVGNTFLMIMGGVLLIKFLHNAVKGKYEP
;
A
#
# COMPACT_ATOMS: atom_id res chain seq x y z
N MET A 1 -35.79 28.19 -6.16
CA MET A 1 -34.53 28.88 -6.51
C MET A 1 -33.39 28.16 -5.83
N ASN A 2 -32.26 28.05 -6.52
CA ASN A 2 -31.31 26.95 -6.54
C ASN A 2 -30.55 26.70 -5.21
N LYS A 3 -30.71 25.52 -4.60
CA LYS A 3 -29.72 24.97 -3.65
C LYS A 3 -28.81 24.04 -4.46
N ASN A 4 -27.84 24.63 -5.16
CA ASN A 4 -26.65 23.89 -5.58
C ASN A 4 -25.91 23.51 -4.30
N LEU A 5 -26.28 22.37 -3.72
CA LEU A 5 -25.41 21.61 -2.85
C LEU A 5 -24.24 21.19 -3.72
N ASP A 6 -23.17 21.97 -3.63
CA ASP A 6 -21.85 21.62 -4.15
C ASP A 6 -21.41 20.33 -3.47
N ASN A 7 -21.88 19.19 -4.00
CA ASN A 7 -21.34 17.90 -3.67
C ASN A 7 -19.87 17.95 -4.05
N PRO A 8 -18.93 17.85 -3.08
CA PRO A 8 -17.52 17.83 -3.42
C PRO A 8 -17.29 16.68 -4.40
N LYS A 9 -16.75 17.01 -5.57
CA LYS A 9 -16.46 16.04 -6.62
C LYS A 9 -15.62 14.91 -6.01
N PRO A 10 -15.85 13.62 -6.36
CA PRO A 10 -15.18 12.46 -5.75
C PRO A 10 -13.64 12.53 -5.75
N LYS A 11 -13.04 13.33 -6.64
CA LYS A 11 -11.60 13.59 -6.70
C LYS A 11 -11.04 14.42 -5.52
N GLN A 12 -11.85 15.31 -4.94
CA GLN A 12 -11.43 16.16 -3.83
C GLN A 12 -11.34 15.36 -2.52
N ASP A 13 -12.27 14.43 -2.36
CA ASP A 13 -12.35 13.52 -1.22
C ASP A 13 -11.15 12.55 -1.18
N LEU A 14 -10.72 12.04 -2.34
CA LEU A 14 -9.56 11.14 -2.43
C LEU A 14 -8.23 11.79 -2.03
N ARG A 15 -8.04 13.09 -2.31
CA ARG A 15 -6.82 13.81 -1.93
C ARG A 15 -6.69 13.95 -0.43
N ILE A 16 -7.80 14.11 0.29
CA ILE A 16 -7.79 14.23 1.75
C ILE A 16 -7.24 12.95 2.37
N TYR A 17 -7.66 11.76 1.92
CA TYR A 17 -7.12 10.49 2.39
C TYR A 17 -5.61 10.36 2.12
N GLY A 18 -5.13 10.85 0.97
CA GLY A 18 -3.70 10.90 0.67
C GLY A 18 -2.92 11.78 1.65
N TYR A 19 -3.43 12.97 1.97
CA TYR A 19 -2.80 13.86 2.95
C TYR A 19 -2.83 13.29 4.37
N VAL A 20 -3.93 12.65 4.76
CA VAL A 20 -4.04 11.98 6.07
C VAL A 20 -3.02 10.84 6.17
N GLY A 21 -2.90 9.99 5.13
CA GLY A 21 -1.90 8.93 5.10
C GLY A 21 -0.47 9.47 5.19
N LEU A 22 -0.15 10.53 4.45
CA LEU A 22 1.15 11.19 4.52
C LEU A 22 1.43 11.76 5.92
N ALA A 23 0.44 12.40 6.54
CA ALA A 23 0.58 12.94 7.89
C ALA A 23 0.85 11.83 8.91
N ILE A 24 0.17 10.68 8.81
CA ILE A 24 0.41 9.52 9.68
C ILE A 24 1.85 9.03 9.53
N ILE A 25 2.34 8.86 8.29
CA ILE A 25 3.72 8.40 8.03
C ILE A 25 4.73 9.39 8.60
N ILE A 26 4.54 10.70 8.40
CA ILE A 26 5.46 11.73 8.90
C ILE A 26 5.47 11.77 10.43
N LEU A 27 4.30 11.78 11.07
CA LEU A 27 4.20 11.84 12.53
C LEU A 27 4.78 10.58 13.17
N TYR A 28 4.45 9.41 12.61
CA TYR A 28 4.97 8.14 13.10
C TYR A 28 6.48 8.02 12.85
N GLY A 29 6.98 8.48 11.70
CA GLY A 29 8.41 8.52 11.40
C GLY A 29 9.19 9.48 12.30
N ALA A 30 8.63 10.65 12.61
CA ALA A 30 9.20 11.57 13.57
C ALA A 30 9.26 10.94 14.98
N ALA A 31 8.19 10.27 15.41
CA ALA A 31 8.17 9.57 16.69
C ALA A 31 9.20 8.42 16.72
N TYR A 32 9.28 7.63 15.66
CA TYR A 32 10.24 6.53 15.53
C TYR A 32 11.69 7.01 15.56
N TYR A 33 11.99 8.15 14.92
CA TYR A 33 13.33 8.74 14.93
C TYR A 33 13.70 9.38 16.27
N LEU A 34 12.77 10.08 16.91
CA LEU A 34 13.01 10.77 18.18
C LEU A 34 13.01 9.83 19.38
N PHE A 35 12.30 8.71 19.30
CA PHE A 35 12.16 7.73 20.39
C PHE A 35 12.46 6.30 19.91
N PRO A 36 13.67 6.02 19.40
CA PRO A 36 14.02 4.76 18.74
C PRO A 36 13.88 3.53 19.66
N ASP A 37 13.98 3.71 20.97
CA ASP A 37 13.87 2.60 21.95
C ASP A 37 12.43 2.28 22.35
N THR A 38 11.45 3.08 21.91
CA THR A 38 10.03 2.92 22.34
C THR A 38 9.21 2.06 21.39
N LEU A 39 9.64 1.93 20.14
CA LEU A 39 8.89 1.26 19.09
C LEU A 39 9.64 0.01 18.60
N PRO A 40 8.94 -1.12 18.37
CA PRO A 40 9.56 -2.33 17.84
C PRO A 40 10.22 -2.07 16.48
N ARG A 41 11.38 -2.69 16.22
CA ARG A 41 11.96 -2.72 14.87
C ARG A 41 10.96 -3.35 13.90
N GLY A 42 10.82 -2.75 12.71
CA GLY A 42 9.84 -3.13 11.70
C GLY A 42 8.46 -2.49 11.85
N SER A 43 8.14 -1.83 12.98
CA SER A 43 6.82 -1.21 13.17
C SER A 43 6.57 -0.05 12.19
N PHE A 44 7.62 0.66 11.81
CA PHE A 44 7.57 1.72 10.80
C PHE A 44 7.18 1.19 9.42
N ASP A 45 7.77 0.05 9.03
CA ASP A 45 7.46 -0.60 7.76
C ASP A 45 6.00 -1.08 7.72
N ILE A 46 5.49 -1.62 8.83
CA ILE A 46 4.06 -1.97 8.95
C ILE A 46 3.18 -0.73 8.72
N VAL A 47 3.48 0.39 9.36
CA VAL A 47 2.68 1.63 9.23
C VAL A 47 2.69 2.13 7.79
N ILE A 48 3.85 2.16 7.12
CA ILE A 48 3.95 2.55 5.71
C ILE A 48 3.14 1.58 4.83
N GLY A 49 3.39 0.28 4.98
CA GLY A 49 2.79 -0.75 4.15
C GLY A 49 1.25 -0.78 4.26
N VAL A 50 0.72 -0.72 5.49
CA VAL A 50 -0.73 -0.65 5.73
C VAL A 50 -1.33 0.63 5.16
N THR A 51 -0.68 1.77 5.34
CA THR A 51 -1.19 3.06 4.81
C THR A 51 -1.30 3.02 3.29
N LEU A 52 -0.27 2.50 2.61
CA LEU A 52 -0.26 2.34 1.17
C LEU A 52 -1.31 1.33 0.69
N LEU A 53 -1.44 0.18 1.37
CA LEU A 53 -2.47 -0.82 1.07
C LEU A 53 -3.86 -0.23 1.18
N VAL A 54 -4.18 0.44 2.29
CA VAL A 54 -5.48 1.08 2.50
C VAL A 54 -5.74 2.14 1.43
N SER A 55 -4.74 2.95 1.07
CA SER A 55 -4.90 3.94 0.01
C SER A 55 -5.23 3.32 -1.35
N GLU A 56 -4.56 2.24 -1.74
CA GLU A 56 -4.83 1.57 -3.02
C GLU A 56 -6.15 0.78 -2.99
N LEU A 57 -6.52 0.17 -1.87
CA LEU A 57 -7.82 -0.46 -1.69
C LEU A 57 -8.96 0.56 -1.78
N LEU A 58 -8.80 1.74 -1.18
CA LEU A 58 -9.79 2.82 -1.29
C LEU A 58 -9.94 3.32 -2.73
N LYS A 59 -8.85 3.40 -3.50
CA LYS A 59 -8.89 3.71 -4.94
C LYS A 59 -9.67 2.63 -5.70
N ALA A 60 -9.38 1.35 -5.43
CA ALA A 60 -10.03 0.22 -6.07
C ALA A 60 -11.55 0.20 -5.78
N PHE A 61 -11.97 0.39 -4.53
CA PHE A 61 -13.38 0.43 -4.14
C PHE A 61 -14.14 1.61 -4.74
N LYS A 62 -13.50 2.77 -4.88
CA LYS A 62 -14.11 3.96 -5.49
C LYS A 62 -14.08 3.93 -7.03
N GLY A 63 -13.65 2.83 -7.65
CA GLY A 63 -13.57 2.68 -9.11
C GLY A 63 -12.54 3.61 -9.75
N SER A 64 -11.57 4.09 -8.97
CA SER A 64 -10.44 4.91 -9.44
C SER A 64 -9.30 4.00 -9.92
N ASP A 65 -8.42 4.54 -10.75
CA ASP A 65 -7.18 3.86 -11.16
C ASP A 65 -6.34 3.53 -9.92
N TYR A 66 -6.35 2.25 -9.55
CA TYR A 66 -5.51 1.68 -8.50
C TYR A 66 -4.35 0.94 -9.15
N TYR A 67 -3.20 0.98 -8.51
CA TYR A 67 -1.99 0.34 -9.04
C TYR A 67 -1.80 -1.01 -8.36
N PHE A 68 -2.06 -2.09 -9.09
CA PHE A 68 -1.87 -3.45 -8.59
C PHE A 68 -0.45 -3.67 -8.05
N LEU A 69 0.59 -3.21 -8.76
CA LEU A 69 1.98 -3.30 -8.31
C LEU A 69 2.21 -2.55 -6.99
N MET A 70 1.55 -1.41 -6.79
CA MET A 70 1.65 -0.65 -5.55
C MET A 70 1.03 -1.41 -4.37
N MET A 71 -0.07 -2.14 -4.59
CA MET A 71 -0.63 -3.04 -3.56
C MET A 71 0.33 -4.18 -3.23
N VAL A 72 0.97 -4.80 -4.24
CA VAL A 72 1.97 -5.87 -4.01
C VAL A 72 3.15 -5.36 -3.21
N PHE A 73 3.67 -4.18 -3.58
CA PHE A 73 4.77 -3.53 -2.88
C PHE A 73 4.41 -3.16 -1.44
N ALA A 74 3.21 -2.60 -1.23
CA ALA A 74 2.73 -2.24 0.09
C ALA A 74 2.53 -3.47 0.99
N ALA A 75 2.03 -4.58 0.44
CA ALA A 75 1.97 -5.86 1.15
C ALA A 75 3.36 -6.36 1.51
N TRP A 76 4.32 -6.31 0.57
CA TRP A 76 5.70 -6.71 0.81
C TRP A 76 6.37 -5.93 1.96
N ILE A 77 6.22 -4.60 1.98
CA ILE A 77 6.74 -3.77 3.09
C ILE A 77 6.08 -4.18 4.41
N THR A 78 4.75 -4.32 4.42
CA THR A 78 4.00 -4.73 5.62
C THR A 78 4.51 -6.07 6.15
N PHE A 79 4.74 -7.04 5.26
CA PHE A 79 5.24 -8.35 5.63
C PHE A 79 6.66 -8.28 6.22
N ASN A 80 7.59 -7.54 5.62
CA ASN A 80 8.93 -7.36 6.20
C ASN A 80 8.86 -6.75 7.61
N GLY A 81 8.01 -5.73 7.80
CA GLY A 81 7.80 -5.14 9.11
C GLY A 81 7.23 -6.15 10.12
N LEU A 82 6.28 -6.98 9.71
CA LEU A 82 5.73 -8.05 10.54
C LEU A 82 6.78 -9.12 10.87
N GLU A 83 7.65 -9.47 9.94
CA GLU A 83 8.74 -10.42 10.19
C GLU A 83 9.68 -9.92 11.28
N GLU A 84 10.07 -8.65 11.22
CA GLU A 84 10.93 -8.05 12.25
C GLU A 84 10.22 -7.93 13.61
N VAL A 85 8.96 -7.52 13.63
CA VAL A 85 8.20 -7.35 14.89
C VAL A 85 7.91 -8.68 15.58
N LEU A 86 7.57 -9.71 14.79
CA LEU A 86 7.17 -11.02 15.31
C LEU A 86 8.32 -12.04 15.34
N ASN A 87 9.52 -11.65 14.90
CA ASN A 87 10.68 -12.54 14.71
C ASN A 87 10.31 -13.79 13.89
N LEU A 88 9.57 -13.60 12.81
CA LEU A 88 9.21 -14.70 11.90
C LEU A 88 10.45 -15.16 11.13
N ASP A 89 10.47 -16.43 10.78
CA ASP A 89 11.51 -16.95 9.89
C ASP A 89 11.39 -16.29 8.51
N ARG A 90 12.53 -15.83 7.99
CA ARG A 90 12.67 -15.15 6.70
C ARG A 90 12.26 -16.02 5.52
N SER A 91 12.12 -17.33 5.74
CA SER A 91 11.54 -18.27 4.79
C SER A 91 10.08 -17.93 4.42
N VAL A 92 9.33 -17.27 5.31
CA VAL A 92 7.95 -16.84 5.08
C VAL A 92 7.90 -15.74 4.00
N GLY A 93 8.73 -14.71 4.12
CA GLY A 93 8.82 -13.60 3.15
C GLY A 93 9.33 -14.06 1.80
N ASN A 94 10.30 -14.97 1.78
CA ASN A 94 10.74 -15.59 0.53
C ASN A 94 9.61 -16.35 -0.18
N THR A 95 8.77 -17.07 0.58
CA THR A 95 7.60 -17.77 0.05
C THR A 95 6.58 -16.77 -0.52
N PHE A 96 6.32 -15.66 0.20
CA PHE A 96 5.45 -14.60 -0.28
C PHE A 96 5.94 -14.00 -1.61
N LEU A 97 7.24 -13.69 -1.73
CA LEU A 97 7.82 -13.20 -2.99
C LEU A 97 7.69 -14.20 -4.13
N MET A 98 7.90 -15.49 -3.87
CA MET A 98 7.74 -16.52 -4.91
C MET A 98 6.30 -16.58 -5.42
N ILE A 99 5.31 -16.55 -4.51
CA ILE A 99 3.89 -16.56 -4.87
C ILE A 99 3.55 -15.32 -5.70
N MET A 100 3.92 -14.13 -5.21
CA MET A 100 3.63 -12.87 -5.89
C MET A 100 4.35 -12.74 -7.23
N GLY A 101 5.60 -13.19 -7.31
CA GLY A 101 6.36 -13.27 -8.54
C GLY A 101 5.70 -14.20 -9.56
N GLY A 102 5.20 -15.35 -9.12
CA GLY A 102 4.42 -16.27 -9.96
C GLY A 102 3.13 -15.64 -10.50
N VAL A 103 2.37 -14.95 -9.64
CA VAL A 103 1.15 -14.23 -10.04
C VAL A 103 1.45 -13.16 -11.09
N LEU A 104 2.51 -12.38 -10.88
CA LEU A 104 2.95 -11.34 -11.83
C LEU A 104 3.41 -11.95 -13.15
N LEU A 105 4.15 -13.06 -13.11
CA LEU A 105 4.60 -13.78 -14.31
C LEU A 105 3.40 -14.31 -15.12
N ILE A 106 2.42 -14.95 -14.46
CA ILE A 106 1.21 -15.43 -15.13
C ILE A 106 0.46 -14.27 -15.77
N LYS A 107 0.29 -13.16 -15.05
CA LYS A 107 -0.38 -11.96 -15.57
C LYS A 107 0.37 -11.38 -16.78
N PHE A 108 1.69 -11.31 -16.71
CA PHE A 108 2.54 -10.87 -17.81
C PHE A 108 2.40 -11.78 -19.04
N LEU A 109 2.53 -13.09 -18.87
CA LEU A 109 2.38 -14.07 -19.96
C LEU A 109 0.99 -14.00 -20.59
N HIS A 110 -0.05 -13.91 -19.77
CA HIS A 110 -1.43 -13.74 -20.24
C HIS A 110 -1.62 -12.46 -21.07
N ASN A 111 -1.01 -11.35 -20.65
CA ASN A 111 -1.06 -10.08 -21.39
C ASN A 111 -0.26 -10.16 -22.70
N ALA A 112 0.92 -10.80 -22.68
CA ALA A 112 1.75 -11.03 -23.86
C ALA A 112 1.03 -11.88 -24.91
N VAL A 113 0.34 -12.96 -24.50
CA VAL A 113 -0.45 -13.81 -25.39
C VAL A 113 -1.65 -13.05 -26.00
N LYS A 114 -2.23 -12.10 -25.27
CA LYS A 114 -3.36 -11.28 -25.75
C LYS A 114 -2.95 -10.06 -26.57
N GLY A 115 -1.64 -9.83 -26.79
CA GLY A 115 -1.13 -8.68 -27.55
C GLY A 115 -1.42 -7.32 -26.88
N LYS A 116 -1.84 -7.30 -25.61
CA LYS A 116 -2.06 -6.09 -24.83
C LYS A 116 -0.83 -5.86 -23.95
N TYR A 117 0.21 -5.28 -24.54
CA TYR A 117 1.27 -4.67 -23.76
C TYR A 117 0.76 -3.32 -23.26
N GLU A 118 0.17 -3.29 -22.07
CA GLU A 118 0.08 -2.05 -21.30
C GLU A 118 1.35 -1.96 -20.44
N PRO A 119 2.16 -0.89 -20.59
CA PRO A 119 3.32 -0.64 -19.74
C PRO A 119 2.94 -0.38 -18.28
#